data_AF-A0A7D9IG07-F1
#
_entry.id   AF-A0A7D9IG07-F1
#
_cell.length_a   1.000
_cell.length_b   1.000
_cell.length_c   1.000
_cell.angle_alpha   90.00
_cell.angle_beta   90.00
_cell.angle_gamma   90.00
#
_symmetry.space_group_name_H-M   'P 1'
#
loop_
_entity.id
_entity.type
_entity.pdbx_description
1 polymer ?
#
loop_
_entity_poly.entity_id
_entity_poly.type
_entity_poly.pdbx_seq_one_letter_code
_entity_poly.pdbx_strand_id
1 'polypeptide(L)'
;MFKMKMFKSFVLVFMAEHIHWSIATKCGLNQITIIQNRSEHCVDCVQCPKGMGSIPQCGSFLTRNTTVTCKACVKGVSYSESHDHTSCKQCRICVENEEVIKNCTATSDGECGECKPGYYRSFVFSCVKCSPCCQDTQEDDVEPQCLKQGFSRDRACRYTGRNCGGMKPTSMNSMVFKSTASQELEKSNIPLPYIIGLMVFVFVVFVLALLVIFLMYRVYGAGKGNRSRVILRLQVTGS
;
A
#
# COMPACT_ATOMS: atom_id res chain seq x y z
N MET A 1 -15.79 8.55 42.03
CA MET A 1 -14.96 9.09 40.91
C MET A 1 -13.50 9.13 41.33
N PHE A 2 -12.70 8.10 41.03
CA PHE A 2 -11.24 8.21 41.01
C PHE A 2 -10.66 7.03 40.19
N LYS A 3 -9.72 7.36 39.29
CA LYS A 3 -8.81 6.48 38.52
C LYS A 3 -9.36 5.73 37.28
N MET A 4 -9.72 6.48 36.24
CA MET A 4 -9.57 6.05 34.82
C MET A 4 -8.35 6.70 34.11
N LYS A 5 -7.44 7.33 34.87
CA LYS A 5 -6.25 8.01 34.30
C LYS A 5 -4.97 7.15 34.25
N MET A 6 -4.92 5.99 34.89
CA MET A 6 -3.71 5.14 34.92
C MET A 6 -3.61 4.15 33.76
N PHE A 7 -4.71 3.88 33.05
CA PHE A 7 -4.72 2.86 32.00
C PHE A 7 -4.19 3.36 30.64
N LYS A 8 -4.29 4.68 30.39
CA LYS A 8 -3.75 5.30 29.16
C LYS A 8 -2.22 5.39 29.14
N SER A 9 -1.57 5.38 30.31
CA SER A 9 -0.12 5.52 30.40
C SER A 9 0.62 4.17 30.34
N PHE A 10 -0.02 3.07 30.74
CA PHE A 10 0.63 1.74 30.74
C PHE A 10 0.68 1.09 29.35
N VAL A 11 -0.31 1.37 28.50
CA VAL A 11 -0.37 0.83 27.12
C VAL A 11 0.70 1.45 26.21
N LEU A 12 1.07 2.71 26.44
CA LEU A 12 2.10 3.39 25.64
C LEU A 12 3.52 2.93 25.97
N VAL A 13 3.78 2.48 27.21
CA VAL A 13 5.11 2.01 27.63
C VAL A 13 5.39 0.60 27.10
N PHE A 14 4.40 -0.28 27.09
CA PHE A 14 4.58 -1.66 26.58
C PHE A 14 4.79 -1.73 25.06
N MET A 15 4.28 -0.77 24.28
CA MET A 15 4.53 -0.71 22.84
C MET A 15 5.90 -0.10 22.51
N ALA A 16 6.48 0.70 23.41
CA ALA A 16 7.79 1.32 23.19
C ALA A 16 8.97 0.36 23.48
N GLU A 17 8.82 -0.60 24.39
CA GLU A 17 9.88 -1.55 24.74
C GLU A 17 9.96 -2.78 23.84
N HIS A 18 8.93 -3.09 23.04
CA HIS A 18 8.97 -4.20 22.08
C HIS A 18 9.29 -3.80 20.63
N ILE A 19 9.30 -2.51 20.28
CA ILE A 19 9.60 -2.04 18.91
C ILE A 19 11.09 -1.66 18.74
N HIS A 20 11.88 -1.67 19.82
CA HIS A 20 13.34 -1.49 19.72
C HIS A 20 14.15 -2.79 19.66
N TRP A 21 13.50 -3.96 19.47
CA TRP A 21 14.22 -5.11 18.91
C TRP A 21 14.37 -4.91 17.41
N SER A 22 15.11 -3.84 17.09
CA SER A 22 15.67 -3.57 15.79
C SER A 22 16.22 -4.89 15.29
N ILE A 23 15.73 -5.33 14.14
CA ILE A 23 16.54 -6.12 13.23
C ILE A 23 17.73 -5.21 12.89
N ALA A 24 18.71 -5.17 13.79
CA ALA A 24 19.98 -4.53 13.56
C ALA A 24 20.67 -5.44 12.56
N THR A 25 20.44 -5.16 11.28
CA THR A 25 21.29 -5.69 10.22
C THR A 25 22.71 -5.25 10.56
N LYS A 26 23.65 -6.20 10.68
CA LYS A 26 25.05 -5.88 11.01
C LYS A 26 25.70 -4.94 9.99
N CYS A 27 25.21 -4.95 8.76
CA CYS A 27 25.65 -4.08 7.67
C CYS A 27 24.73 -2.86 7.52
N GLY A 28 25.31 -1.74 7.05
CA GLY A 28 24.57 -0.52 6.74
C GLY A 28 23.80 -0.58 5.42
N LEU A 29 22.92 0.40 5.19
CA LEU A 29 22.17 0.53 3.91
C LEU A 29 23.06 0.84 2.70
N ASN A 30 24.25 1.38 2.95
CA ASN A 30 25.30 1.64 1.96
C ASN A 30 26.21 0.41 1.72
N GLN A 31 25.83 -0.75 2.24
CA GLN A 31 26.58 -2.00 2.12
C GLN A 31 25.66 -3.12 1.58
N ILE A 32 26.24 -4.11 0.91
CA ILE A 32 25.59 -5.38 0.64
C ILE A 32 26.00 -6.40 1.71
N THR A 33 25.06 -7.26 2.10
CA THR A 33 25.33 -8.35 3.04
C THR A 33 25.55 -9.63 2.27
N ILE A 34 26.73 -10.23 2.40
CA ILE A 34 27.06 -11.51 1.78
C ILE A 34 27.04 -12.59 2.86
N ILE A 35 26.17 -13.58 2.69
CA ILE A 35 26.03 -14.73 3.60
C ILE A 35 26.72 -15.94 2.96
N GLN A 36 27.86 -16.35 3.51
CA GLN A 36 28.60 -17.55 3.08
C GLN A 36 28.91 -18.43 4.28
N ASN A 37 28.62 -19.73 4.20
CA ASN A 37 28.98 -20.71 5.24
C ASN A 37 28.57 -20.31 6.68
N ARG A 38 27.40 -19.66 6.85
CA ARG A 38 26.90 -19.09 8.12
C ARG A 38 27.69 -17.90 8.67
N SER A 39 28.59 -17.34 7.87
CA SER A 39 29.27 -16.06 8.11
C SER A 39 28.62 -14.96 7.27
N GLU A 40 28.62 -13.75 7.84
CA GLU A 40 28.09 -12.54 7.21
C GLU A 40 29.25 -11.59 6.95
N HIS A 41 29.33 -11.06 5.73
CA HIS A 41 30.31 -10.07 5.32
C HIS A 41 29.60 -8.85 4.74
N CYS A 42 30.06 -7.66 5.14
CA CYS A 42 29.57 -6.41 4.58
C CYS A 42 30.53 -5.95 3.48
N VAL A 43 29.99 -5.61 2.31
CA VAL A 43 30.77 -5.03 1.21
C VAL A 43 30.21 -3.64 0.92
N ASP A 44 31.10 -2.65 0.94
CA ASP A 44 30.73 -1.26 0.68
C ASP A 44 30.29 -1.05 -0.77
N CYS A 45 29.27 -0.22 -0.92
CA CYS A 45 28.81 0.20 -2.22
C CYS A 45 29.63 1.37 -2.79
N VAL A 46 29.73 1.40 -4.12
CA VAL A 46 30.24 2.55 -4.85
C VAL A 46 29.16 3.63 -4.99
N GLN A 47 29.57 4.90 -5.04
CA GLN A 47 28.66 6.00 -5.40
C GLN A 47 28.63 6.13 -6.93
N CYS A 48 27.42 6.07 -7.49
CA CYS A 48 27.19 6.18 -8.91
C CYS A 48 26.82 7.63 -9.27
N PRO A 49 27.34 8.18 -10.38
CA PRO A 49 26.91 9.49 -10.87
C PRO A 49 25.46 9.45 -11.34
N LYS A 50 24.87 10.65 -11.46
CA LYS A 50 23.53 10.80 -12.07
C LYS A 50 23.48 10.08 -13.41
N GLY A 51 22.38 9.40 -13.69
CA GLY A 51 22.26 8.57 -14.90
C GLY A 51 22.82 7.16 -14.75
N MET A 52 23.39 6.82 -13.59
CA MET A 52 23.87 5.48 -13.27
C MET A 52 23.33 5.01 -11.93
N GLY A 53 23.18 3.70 -11.77
CA GLY A 53 22.76 3.08 -10.53
C GLY A 53 23.60 1.87 -10.16
N SER A 54 23.62 1.55 -8.87
CA SER A 54 24.34 0.39 -8.33
C SER A 54 23.69 -0.92 -8.75
N ILE A 55 24.51 -1.88 -9.15
CA ILE A 55 24.11 -3.26 -9.40
C ILE A 55 25.15 -4.18 -8.76
N PRO A 56 24.74 -5.09 -7.84
CA PRO A 56 23.40 -5.24 -7.26
C PRO A 56 22.98 -4.05 -6.39
N GLN A 57 21.70 -3.99 -6.03
CA GLN A 57 21.16 -2.93 -5.17
C GLN A 57 21.81 -2.95 -3.78
N CYS A 58 22.21 -1.78 -3.29
CA CYS A 58 22.74 -1.61 -1.94
C CYS A 58 21.68 -1.90 -0.87
N GLY A 59 22.11 -2.42 0.27
CA GLY A 59 21.23 -2.94 1.32
C GLY A 59 20.63 -4.32 1.02
N SER A 60 21.05 -4.98 -0.08
CA SER A 60 20.60 -6.34 -0.41
C SER A 60 21.40 -7.44 0.29
N PHE A 61 20.80 -8.63 0.37
CA PHE A 61 21.40 -9.84 0.91
C PHE A 61 21.69 -10.82 -0.22
N LEU A 62 22.94 -11.31 -0.30
CA LEU A 62 23.41 -12.19 -1.35
C LEU A 62 24.13 -13.40 -0.74
N THR A 63 24.03 -14.55 -1.40
CA THR A 63 24.72 -15.78 -0.96
C THR A 63 26.02 -16.03 -1.72
N ARG A 64 26.30 -15.23 -2.75
CA ARG A 64 27.49 -15.31 -3.59
C ARG A 64 28.28 -14.01 -3.51
N ASN A 65 29.60 -14.12 -3.56
CA ASN A 65 30.45 -12.95 -3.70
C ASN A 65 30.14 -12.26 -5.04
N THR A 66 29.92 -10.96 -4.97
CA THR A 66 29.74 -10.10 -6.13
C THR A 66 30.30 -8.72 -5.84
N THR A 67 30.63 -8.00 -6.90
CA THR A 67 31.13 -6.62 -6.81
C THR A 67 29.99 -5.67 -7.15
N VAL A 68 29.86 -4.60 -6.38
CA VAL A 68 28.91 -3.51 -6.69
C VAL A 68 29.52 -2.65 -7.79
N THR A 69 28.81 -2.50 -8.89
CA THR A 69 29.24 -1.71 -10.04
C THR A 69 28.17 -0.71 -10.45
N CYS A 70 28.57 0.40 -11.06
CA CYS A 70 27.64 1.37 -11.61
C CYS A 70 27.29 1.00 -13.05
N LYS A 71 25.99 0.93 -13.34
CA LYS A 71 25.47 0.72 -14.69
C LYS A 71 24.60 1.90 -15.11
N ALA A 72 24.70 2.30 -16.36
CA ALA A 72 23.85 3.34 -16.94
C ALA A 72 22.37 2.95 -16.88
N CYS A 73 21.54 3.91 -16.50
CA CYS A 73 20.08 3.78 -16.53
C CYS A 73 19.58 3.83 -17.98
N VAL A 74 18.48 3.13 -18.24
CA VAL A 74 17.94 3.00 -19.60
C VAL A 74 16.97 4.13 -19.85
N LYS A 75 17.29 5.03 -20.80
CA LYS A 75 16.45 6.18 -21.15
C LYS A 75 15.00 5.75 -21.43
N GLY A 76 14.05 6.40 -20.77
CA GLY A 76 12.62 6.09 -20.89
C GLY A 76 12.13 4.90 -20.08
N VAL A 77 13.03 4.16 -19.42
CA VAL A 77 12.69 2.98 -18.59
C VAL A 77 13.11 3.19 -17.14
N SER A 78 14.32 3.68 -16.90
CA SER A 78 14.85 3.93 -15.57
C SER A 78 15.70 5.19 -15.49
N TYR A 79 15.83 5.75 -14.28
CA TYR A 79 16.56 6.98 -14.02
C TYR A 79 17.31 6.96 -12.68
N SER A 80 18.30 7.85 -12.54
CA SER A 80 19.01 8.14 -11.29
C SER A 80 19.32 9.64 -11.23
N GLU A 81 18.74 10.33 -10.25
CA GLU A 81 18.73 11.80 -10.14
C GLU A 81 19.85 12.37 -9.25
N SER A 82 20.46 11.51 -8.44
CA SER A 82 21.43 11.82 -7.40
C SER A 82 22.77 11.12 -7.66
N HIS A 83 23.82 11.64 -7.02
CA HIS A 83 25.09 10.94 -6.93
C HIS A 83 25.09 10.13 -5.63
N ASP A 84 24.70 8.86 -5.69
CA ASP A 84 24.54 8.02 -4.51
C ASP A 84 24.73 6.53 -4.82
N HIS A 85 24.46 5.69 -3.83
CA HIS A 85 24.61 4.24 -3.91
C HIS A 85 23.33 3.53 -4.41
N THR A 86 22.31 4.26 -4.85
CA THR A 86 21.02 3.67 -5.21
C THR A 86 21.07 3.03 -6.59
N SER A 87 20.24 2.02 -6.81
CA SER A 87 20.01 1.47 -8.15
C SER A 87 19.14 2.42 -8.97
N CYS A 88 19.17 2.28 -10.30
CA CYS A 88 18.27 3.02 -11.18
C CYS A 88 16.81 2.78 -10.77
N LYS A 89 16.08 3.86 -10.52
CA LYS A 89 14.65 3.83 -10.21
C LYS A 89 13.86 3.67 -11.50
N GLN A 90 12.73 2.98 -11.44
CA GLN A 90 11.84 2.88 -12.60
C GLN A 90 11.20 4.22 -12.89
N CYS A 91 11.13 4.60 -14.17
CA CYS A 91 10.42 5.79 -14.59
C CYS A 91 8.92 5.68 -14.26
N ARG A 92 8.32 6.81 -13.87
CA ARG A 92 6.88 6.99 -13.90
C ARG A 92 6.39 6.95 -15.35
N ILE A 93 5.41 6.09 -15.61
CA ILE A 93 4.72 5.97 -16.89
C ILE A 93 3.35 6.64 -16.75
N CYS A 94 3.04 7.59 -17.63
CA CYS A 94 1.74 8.25 -17.64
C CYS A 94 0.68 7.30 -18.18
N VAL A 95 -0.49 7.27 -17.54
CA VAL A 95 -1.58 6.41 -17.98
C VAL A 95 -2.13 6.91 -19.31
N GLU A 96 -2.83 6.03 -20.02
CA GLU A 96 -3.45 6.41 -21.29
C GLU A 96 -4.34 7.65 -21.11
N ASN A 97 -4.24 8.61 -22.03
CA ASN A 97 -4.96 9.89 -21.99
C ASN A 97 -4.59 10.83 -20.81
N GLU A 98 -3.51 10.56 -20.10
CA GLU A 98 -2.87 11.53 -19.18
C GLU A 98 -1.86 12.39 -19.95
N GLU A 99 -1.67 13.63 -19.52
CA GLU A 99 -0.64 14.50 -20.09
C GLU A 99 0.76 14.10 -19.65
N VAL A 100 1.72 14.12 -20.59
CA VAL A 100 3.15 13.95 -20.28
C VAL A 100 3.75 15.34 -20.13
N ILE A 101 3.97 15.79 -18.89
CA ILE A 101 4.58 17.08 -18.59
C ILE A 101 6.09 17.02 -18.87
N LYS A 102 6.73 15.92 -18.45
CA LYS A 102 8.17 15.73 -18.60
C LYS A 102 8.46 14.30 -19.00
N ASN A 103 9.25 14.12 -20.07
CA ASN A 103 9.71 12.80 -20.49
C ASN A 103 10.76 12.26 -19.51
N CYS A 104 10.69 10.96 -19.22
CA CYS A 104 11.73 10.32 -18.42
C CYS A 104 13.06 10.27 -19.17
N THR A 105 14.15 10.57 -18.47
CA THR A 105 15.52 10.50 -18.98
C THR A 105 16.35 9.61 -18.06
N ALA A 106 17.59 9.28 -18.44
CA ALA A 106 18.46 8.53 -17.54
C ALA A 106 18.72 9.26 -16.21
N THR A 107 18.62 10.59 -16.19
CA THR A 107 18.95 11.43 -15.01
C THR A 107 17.74 12.00 -14.28
N SER A 108 16.52 11.80 -14.78
CA SER A 108 15.31 12.41 -14.21
C SER A 108 14.08 11.56 -14.47
N ASP A 109 13.21 11.47 -13.47
CA ASP A 109 11.92 10.81 -13.63
C ASP A 109 11.04 11.50 -14.69
N GLY A 110 10.05 10.77 -15.21
CA GLY A 110 8.94 11.34 -15.96
C GLY A 110 7.94 12.04 -15.04
N GLU A 111 7.26 13.06 -15.54
CA GLU A 111 6.16 13.73 -14.83
C GLU A 111 4.89 13.67 -15.67
N CYS A 112 3.80 13.32 -15.01
CA CYS A 112 2.48 13.21 -15.61
C CYS A 112 1.54 14.24 -15.00
N GLY A 113 0.71 14.84 -15.85
CA GLY A 113 -0.21 15.90 -15.49
C GLY A 113 -1.63 15.41 -15.24
N GLU A 114 -2.58 16.27 -15.58
CA GLU A 114 -4.00 15.95 -15.55
C GLU A 114 -4.39 15.04 -16.71
N CYS A 115 -5.62 14.53 -16.66
CA CYS A 115 -6.21 13.89 -17.83
C CYS A 115 -6.40 14.92 -18.95
N LYS A 116 -6.12 14.49 -20.18
CA LYS A 116 -6.28 15.30 -21.39
C LYS A 116 -7.73 15.81 -21.53
N PRO A 117 -7.95 16.91 -22.27
CA PRO A 117 -9.29 17.44 -22.51
C PRO A 117 -10.29 16.36 -22.99
N GLY A 118 -11.45 16.30 -22.34
CA GLY A 118 -12.49 15.30 -22.58
C GLY A 118 -12.34 14.01 -21.78
N TYR A 119 -11.38 13.94 -20.86
CA TYR A 119 -11.19 12.83 -19.94
C TYR A 119 -11.17 13.32 -18.49
N TYR A 120 -11.69 12.51 -17.58
CA TYR A 120 -11.64 12.74 -16.14
C TYR A 120 -10.86 11.63 -15.45
N ARG A 121 -10.28 11.93 -14.29
CA ARG A 121 -9.57 10.93 -13.48
C ARG A 121 -10.57 10.12 -12.66
N SER A 122 -10.62 8.82 -12.94
CA SER A 122 -11.41 7.85 -12.17
C SER A 122 -10.77 7.51 -10.82
N PHE A 123 -11.51 6.79 -9.98
CA PHE A 123 -11.01 6.32 -8.67
C PHE A 123 -9.85 5.32 -8.78
N VAL A 124 -9.72 4.61 -9.91
CA VAL A 124 -8.57 3.74 -10.22
C VAL A 124 -7.42 4.49 -10.89
N PHE A 125 -7.39 5.83 -10.77
CA PHE A 125 -6.38 6.73 -11.32
C PHE A 125 -6.21 6.69 -12.85
N SER A 126 -7.13 6.05 -13.58
CA SER A 126 -7.16 6.03 -15.04
C SER A 126 -7.95 7.21 -15.60
N CYS A 127 -7.54 7.71 -16.78
CA CYS A 127 -8.26 8.77 -17.49
C CYS A 127 -9.40 8.17 -18.32
N VAL A 128 -10.63 8.46 -17.91
CA VAL A 128 -11.85 7.94 -18.52
C VAL A 128 -12.52 9.05 -19.31
N LYS A 129 -13.03 8.74 -20.51
CA LYS A 129 -13.66 9.73 -21.37
C LYS A 129 -14.96 10.24 -20.75
N CYS A 130 -15.19 11.55 -20.82
CA CYS A 130 -16.48 12.15 -20.49
C CYS A 130 -17.57 11.60 -21.42
N SER A 131 -18.72 11.23 -20.87
CA SER A 131 -19.81 10.63 -21.63
C SER A 131 -21.06 11.51 -21.65
N PRO A 132 -21.93 11.35 -22.67
CA PRO A 132 -23.26 11.90 -22.62
C PRO A 132 -24.03 11.34 -21.43
N CYS A 133 -24.90 12.16 -20.86
CA CYS A 133 -25.82 11.76 -19.81
C CYS A 133 -27.01 11.02 -20.44
N CYS A 134 -27.41 9.91 -19.82
CA CYS A 134 -28.64 9.20 -20.17
C CYS A 134 -29.87 10.00 -19.65
N GLN A 135 -31.08 9.60 -20.05
CA GLN A 135 -32.31 10.27 -19.61
C GLN A 135 -32.59 10.09 -18.12
N ASP A 136 -32.19 8.95 -17.56
CA ASP A 136 -32.28 8.57 -16.15
C ASP A 136 -31.08 9.04 -15.31
N THR A 137 -30.17 9.84 -15.90
CA THR A 137 -29.02 10.40 -15.19
C THR A 137 -29.47 11.22 -13.98
N GLN A 138 -28.94 10.84 -12.82
CA GLN A 138 -29.07 11.59 -11.59
C GLN A 138 -27.92 12.60 -11.44
N GLU A 139 -28.01 13.52 -10.46
CA GLU A 139 -26.99 14.57 -10.30
C GLU A 139 -25.61 14.00 -9.94
N ASP A 140 -25.55 12.88 -9.23
CA ASP A 140 -24.34 12.15 -8.84
C ASP A 140 -23.62 11.44 -10.01
N ASP A 141 -24.31 11.26 -11.14
CA ASP A 141 -23.70 10.76 -12.38
C ASP A 141 -22.91 11.84 -13.14
N VAL A 142 -23.14 13.12 -12.84
CA VAL A 142 -22.43 14.24 -13.48
C VAL A 142 -21.03 14.36 -12.88
N GLU A 143 -20.01 14.31 -13.73
CA GLU A 143 -18.61 14.38 -13.36
C GLU A 143 -18.11 15.85 -13.33
N PRO A 144 -17.75 16.37 -12.16
CA PRO A 144 -17.32 17.76 -12.02
C PRO A 144 -16.08 18.12 -12.84
N GLN A 145 -15.15 17.17 -13.04
CA GLN A 145 -13.96 17.43 -13.86
C GLN A 145 -14.31 17.73 -15.32
N CYS A 146 -15.33 17.06 -15.88
CA CYS A 146 -15.81 17.33 -17.22
C CYS A 146 -16.44 18.73 -17.31
N LEU A 147 -17.24 19.14 -16.31
CA LEU A 147 -17.79 20.49 -16.25
C LEU A 147 -16.69 21.56 -16.16
N LYS A 148 -15.66 21.33 -15.33
CA LYS A 148 -14.51 22.25 -15.18
C LYS A 148 -13.76 22.46 -16.49
N GLN A 149 -13.76 21.45 -17.37
CA GLN A 149 -13.18 21.52 -18.71
C GLN A 149 -14.09 22.23 -19.73
N GLY A 150 -15.27 22.69 -19.34
CA GLY A 150 -16.21 23.42 -20.19
C GLY A 150 -17.24 22.55 -20.90
N PHE A 151 -17.38 21.27 -20.53
CA PHE A 151 -18.44 20.43 -21.07
C PHE A 151 -19.81 20.89 -20.54
N SER A 152 -20.82 20.82 -21.40
CA SER A 152 -22.21 21.07 -21.04
C SER A 152 -22.73 19.96 -20.12
N ARG A 153 -23.70 20.25 -19.24
CA ARG A 153 -24.20 19.27 -18.24
C ARG A 153 -24.71 17.97 -18.86
N ASP A 154 -25.23 18.01 -20.08
CA ASP A 154 -25.70 16.84 -20.85
C ASP A 154 -24.56 15.97 -21.42
N ARG A 155 -23.31 16.46 -21.42
CA ARG A 155 -22.10 15.77 -21.93
C ARG A 155 -21.02 15.57 -20.89
N ALA A 156 -21.33 15.82 -19.63
CA ALA A 156 -20.38 15.81 -18.53
C ALA A 156 -20.65 14.65 -17.55
N CYS A 157 -21.17 13.52 -18.00
CA CYS A 157 -21.44 12.37 -17.13
C CYS A 157 -20.27 11.38 -17.07
N ARG A 158 -20.28 10.58 -15.99
CA ARG A 158 -19.42 9.41 -15.84
C ARG A 158 -19.82 8.32 -16.82
N TYR A 159 -18.82 7.60 -17.32
CA TYR A 159 -19.08 6.46 -18.19
C TYR A 159 -19.73 5.32 -17.40
N THR A 160 -20.98 4.97 -17.74
CA THR A 160 -21.74 3.91 -17.08
C THR A 160 -21.69 2.56 -17.81
N GLY A 161 -20.98 2.46 -18.94
CA GLY A 161 -20.97 1.24 -19.77
C GLY A 161 -22.29 0.96 -20.50
N ARG A 162 -23.31 1.81 -20.31
CA ARG A 162 -24.64 1.66 -20.91
C ARG A 162 -24.69 2.34 -22.27
N ASN A 163 -25.44 1.74 -23.20
CA ASN A 163 -25.72 2.36 -24.48
C ASN A 163 -26.95 3.27 -24.32
N CYS A 164 -26.75 4.57 -24.05
CA CYS A 164 -27.86 5.51 -23.90
C CYS A 164 -28.58 5.66 -25.24
N GLY A 165 -29.79 5.11 -25.37
CA GLY A 165 -30.66 5.30 -26.53
C GLY A 165 -31.25 6.72 -26.53
N GLY A 166 -30.61 7.65 -27.24
CA GLY A 166 -31.11 9.00 -27.48
C GLY A 166 -30.72 10.03 -26.41
N MET A 167 -30.02 11.09 -26.85
CA MET A 167 -29.74 12.28 -26.07
C MET A 167 -31.05 12.93 -25.59
N LYS A 168 -31.00 13.56 -24.42
CA LYS A 168 -32.12 14.32 -23.84
C LYS A 168 -32.61 15.37 -24.86
N PRO A 169 -33.86 15.32 -25.36
CA PRO A 169 -34.39 16.40 -26.19
C PRO A 169 -34.51 17.65 -25.32
N THR A 170 -34.05 18.79 -25.85
CA THR A 170 -34.17 20.09 -25.20
C THR A 170 -35.66 20.45 -25.08
N SER A 171 -36.13 20.63 -23.84
CA SER A 171 -37.29 21.44 -23.44
C SER A 171 -38.55 21.42 -24.33
N MET A 172 -39.57 20.64 -23.95
CA MET A 172 -40.95 21.15 -23.80
C MET A 172 -41.82 20.19 -22.99
N ASN A 173 -42.69 20.77 -22.17
CA ASN A 173 -43.60 20.16 -21.21
C ASN A 173 -44.40 18.94 -21.75
N SER A 174 -44.46 17.85 -20.98
CA SER A 174 -45.70 17.40 -20.29
C SER A 174 -45.60 15.93 -19.84
N MET A 175 -45.85 15.76 -18.54
CA MET A 175 -46.74 14.76 -17.94
C MET A 175 -46.49 13.25 -18.11
N VAL A 176 -46.34 12.64 -16.92
CA VAL A 176 -46.92 11.35 -16.50
C VAL A 176 -46.14 10.08 -16.87
N PHE A 177 -45.36 9.62 -15.88
CA PHE A 177 -45.46 8.22 -15.45
C PHE A 177 -45.38 8.17 -13.93
N LYS A 178 -46.51 7.83 -13.31
CA LYS A 178 -46.60 7.51 -11.89
C LYS A 178 -46.23 6.04 -11.76
N SER A 179 -44.98 5.72 -11.43
CA SER A 179 -44.61 4.40 -10.92
C SER A 179 -44.29 4.51 -9.44
N THR A 180 -45.32 4.26 -8.64
CA THR A 180 -45.15 3.72 -7.30
C THR A 180 -44.54 2.33 -7.46
N ALA A 181 -43.24 2.21 -7.23
CA ALA A 181 -42.56 0.94 -6.99
C ALA A 181 -41.51 1.19 -5.91
N SER A 182 -41.92 0.81 -4.70
CA SER A 182 -41.13 0.67 -3.49
C SER A 182 -39.78 0.00 -3.74
N GLN A 183 -38.69 0.69 -3.38
CA GLN A 183 -37.58 0.08 -2.65
C GLN A 183 -37.03 1.15 -1.70
N GLU A 184 -37.54 1.14 -0.47
CA GLU A 184 -36.79 1.71 0.63
C GLU A 184 -35.43 1.00 0.64
N LEU A 185 -34.34 1.78 0.52
CA LEU A 185 -33.04 1.34 0.97
C LEU A 185 -33.20 1.09 2.46
N GLU A 186 -33.44 -0.17 2.81
CA GLU A 186 -33.43 -0.68 4.17
C GLU A 186 -32.09 -0.29 4.78
N LYS A 187 -32.07 0.84 5.49
CA LYS A 187 -31.01 1.15 6.44
C LYS A 187 -31.16 0.08 7.50
N SER A 188 -30.38 -0.98 7.36
CA SER A 188 -30.27 -2.06 8.34
C SER A 188 -29.95 -1.44 9.70
N ASN A 189 -31.01 -1.19 10.47
CA ASN A 189 -30.92 -0.77 11.85
C ASN A 189 -30.70 -2.05 12.65
N ILE A 190 -29.47 -2.57 12.60
CA ILE A 190 -29.05 -3.62 13.53
C ILE A 190 -29.23 -3.03 14.93
N PRO A 191 -30.08 -3.62 15.79
CA PRO A 191 -30.33 -3.06 17.12
C PRO A 191 -29.00 -3.01 17.89
N LEU A 192 -28.72 -1.87 18.53
CA LEU A 192 -27.53 -1.63 19.36
C LEU A 192 -27.08 -2.82 20.25
N PRO A 193 -27.98 -3.63 20.88
CA PRO A 193 -27.56 -4.81 21.64
C PRO A 193 -26.85 -5.89 20.83
N TYR A 194 -27.13 -6.01 19.52
CA TYR A 194 -26.50 -7.01 18.66
C TYR A 194 -25.05 -6.65 18.34
N ILE A 195 -24.75 -5.36 18.15
CA ILE A 195 -23.39 -4.86 17.96
C ILE A 195 -22.58 -5.09 19.24
N ILE A 196 -23.16 -4.79 20.41
CA ILE A 196 -22.52 -5.04 21.72
C ILE A 196 -22.27 -6.54 21.91
N GLY A 197 -23.24 -7.39 21.56
CA GLY A 197 -23.09 -8.84 21.61
C GLY A 197 -21.96 -9.36 20.73
N LEU A 198 -21.86 -8.89 19.49
CA LEU A 198 -20.77 -9.23 18.57
C LEU A 198 -19.41 -8.77 19.10
N MET A 199 -19.33 -7.56 19.64
CA MET A 199 -18.07 -7.03 20.20
C MET A 199 -17.61 -7.83 21.42
N VAL A 200 -18.54 -8.21 22.31
CA VAL A 200 -18.24 -9.06 23.47
C VAL A 200 -17.83 -10.46 23.03
N PHE A 201 -18.51 -11.03 22.03
CA PHE A 201 -18.18 -12.35 21.50
C PHE A 201 -16.77 -12.37 20.88
N VAL A 202 -16.45 -11.38 20.04
CA VAL A 202 -15.11 -11.24 19.44
C VAL A 202 -14.04 -11.05 20.52
N PHE A 203 -14.33 -10.27 21.56
CA PHE A 203 -13.41 -10.08 22.69
C PHE A 203 -13.16 -11.37 23.46
N VAL A 204 -14.19 -12.16 23.75
CA VAL A 204 -14.05 -13.47 24.43
C VAL A 204 -13.23 -14.44 23.58
N VAL A 205 -13.51 -14.54 22.28
CA VAL A 205 -12.74 -15.39 21.36
C VAL A 205 -11.27 -14.99 21.31
N PHE A 206 -10.98 -13.69 21.28
CA PHE A 206 -9.62 -13.17 21.29
C PHE A 206 -8.88 -13.51 22.59
N VAL A 207 -9.52 -13.35 23.75
CA VAL A 207 -8.93 -13.71 25.05
C VAL A 207 -8.65 -15.22 25.12
N LEU A 208 -9.57 -16.06 24.65
CA LEU A 208 -9.37 -17.51 24.59
C LEU A 208 -8.21 -17.89 23.67
N ALA A 209 -8.08 -17.25 22.51
CA ALA A 209 -6.96 -17.47 21.61
C ALA A 209 -5.63 -17.09 22.26
N LEU A 210 -5.55 -15.96 22.98
CA LEU A 210 -4.35 -15.57 23.71
C LEU A 210 -4.02 -16.54 24.86
N LEU A 211 -5.02 -17.06 25.58
CA LEU A 211 -4.81 -18.09 26.60
C LEU A 211 -4.28 -19.38 25.98
N VAL A 212 -4.82 -19.83 24.86
CA VAL A 212 -4.32 -21.00 24.13
C VAL A 212 -2.89 -20.77 23.65
N ILE A 213 -2.61 -19.62 23.06
CA ILE A 213 -1.26 -19.24 22.62
C ILE A 213 -0.30 -19.23 23.81
N PHE A 214 -0.70 -18.66 24.96
CA PHE A 214 0.12 -18.65 26.17
C PHE A 214 0.37 -20.05 26.72
N LEU A 215 -0.66 -20.92 26.74
CA LEU A 215 -0.52 -22.32 27.13
C LEU A 215 0.39 -23.08 26.18
N MET A 216 0.26 -22.84 24.86
CA MET A 216 1.18 -23.38 23.86
C MET A 216 2.59 -22.89 24.12
N TYR A 217 2.84 -21.60 24.35
CA TYR A 217 4.15 -21.08 24.72
C TYR A 217 4.71 -21.70 26.02
N ARG A 218 3.86 -21.99 27.01
CA ARG A 218 4.26 -22.69 28.24
C ARG A 218 4.63 -24.15 27.97
N VAL A 219 3.88 -24.85 27.13
CA VAL A 219 4.15 -26.25 26.73
C VAL A 219 5.40 -26.33 25.84
N TYR A 220 5.51 -25.48 24.83
CA TYR A 220 6.69 -25.37 23.96
C TYR A 220 7.93 -24.85 24.70
N GLY A 221 7.74 -23.94 25.68
CA GLY A 221 8.81 -23.42 26.54
C GLY A 221 9.33 -24.45 27.55
N ALA A 222 8.47 -25.30 28.09
CA ALA A 222 8.88 -26.44 28.91
C ALA A 222 9.73 -27.46 28.12
N GLY A 223 9.58 -27.51 26.78
CA GLY A 223 10.40 -28.34 25.88
C GLY A 223 11.80 -27.82 25.58
N LYS A 224 12.13 -26.55 25.88
CA LYS A 224 13.48 -25.98 25.67
C LYS A 224 14.33 -25.88 26.95
N GLY A 225 13.71 -26.07 28.11
CA GLY A 225 14.39 -26.03 29.42
C GLY A 225 15.20 -27.27 29.80
N ASN A 226 15.12 -28.37 29.05
CA ASN A 226 15.78 -29.64 29.42
C ASN A 226 16.87 -30.12 28.46
N ARG A 227 17.29 -29.31 27.46
CA ARG A 227 18.43 -29.64 26.57
C ARG A 227 19.75 -28.94 26.95
N SER A 228 19.73 -28.01 27.90
CA SER A 228 20.95 -27.37 28.44
C SER A 228 21.55 -28.09 29.65
N ARG A 229 20.98 -29.21 30.11
CA ARG A 229 21.56 -30.06 31.19
C ARG A 229 22.16 -31.39 30.73
N VAL A 230 22.17 -31.67 29.42
CA VAL A 230 22.80 -32.89 28.87
C VAL A 230 24.18 -32.61 28.24
N ILE A 231 24.52 -31.34 27.94
CA ILE A 231 25.84 -30.96 27.39
C ILE A 231 26.82 -30.47 28.49
N LEU A 232 26.37 -30.36 29.75
CA LEU A 232 27.21 -29.93 30.90
C LEU A 232 27.53 -31.06 31.91
N ARG A 233 27.30 -32.33 31.53
CA ARG A 233 27.70 -33.52 32.31
C ARG A 233 28.61 -34.51 31.57
N LEU A 234 29.23 -34.09 30.46
CA LEU A 234 30.22 -34.90 29.71
C LEU A 234 31.64 -34.30 29.69
N GLN A 235 31.93 -33.27 30.50
CA GLN A 235 33.30 -32.73 30.64
C GLN A 235 33.91 -32.89 32.05
N VAL A 236 33.33 -33.69 32.94
CA VAL A 236 33.95 -34.03 34.24
C VAL A 236 33.86 -35.54 34.47
N THR A 237 34.62 -36.31 33.69
CA THR A 237 35.07 -37.69 33.94
C THR A 237 35.99 -38.04 32.76
N GLY A 238 37.23 -37.56 32.82
CA GLY A 238 38.17 -37.69 31.70
C GLY A 238 39.52 -37.03 31.98
N SER A 239 40.04 -37.18 33.19
CA SER A 239 41.45 -37.13 33.59
C SER A 239 41.55 -37.50 35.06
#